data_AF-A0A1A8RT97-F1
#
_entry.id   AF-A0A1A8RT97-F1
#
_cell.length_a   1.000
_cell.length_b   1.000
_cell.length_c   1.000
_cell.angle_alpha   90.00
_cell.angle_beta   90.00
_cell.angle_gamma   90.00
#
_symmetry.space_group_name_H-M   'P 1'
#
loop_
_entity.id
_entity.type
_entity.pdbx_description
1 polymer ?
#
loop_
_entity_poly.entity_id
_entity_poly.type
_entity_poly.pdbx_seq_one_letter_code
_entity_poly.pdbx_strand_id
1 'polypeptide(L)'
;IYFVFDARTHATDRIFDDKWIPMQGPALCVYNNQPFTEDDIRGIQNLGRGTKEANPGKTGQYGIGFNSVYHITDCPSFISNNGILCIFDPHAQYAPGATSVSPGRMFRDLDSDFRSQFSDVLNLYLGAHFKLERSTMFRFPIRSKDMAKTSEI
;
A
#
# COMPACT_ATOMS: atom_id res chain seq x y z
N ILE A 1 11.64 8.20 -11.29
CA ILE A 1 10.42 7.40 -11.01
C ILE A 1 10.42 6.23 -11.97
N TYR A 2 10.18 5.01 -11.49
CA TYR A 2 10.04 3.82 -12.32
C TYR A 2 8.65 3.20 -12.15
N PHE A 3 8.05 2.76 -13.24
CA PHE A 3 6.83 1.97 -13.25
C PHE A 3 7.21 0.54 -13.65
N VAL A 4 6.84 -0.42 -12.82
CA VAL A 4 7.19 -1.83 -13.00
C VAL A 4 5.92 -2.65 -12.94
N PHE A 5 5.61 -3.38 -14.01
CA PHE A 5 4.60 -4.42 -13.94
C PHE A 5 5.21 -5.69 -13.36
N ASP A 6 4.87 -6.01 -12.11
CA ASP A 6 5.25 -7.25 -11.45
C ASP A 6 4.19 -8.31 -11.75
N ALA A 7 4.46 -9.17 -12.75
CA ALA A 7 3.55 -10.24 -13.16
C ALA A 7 3.56 -11.48 -12.25
N ARG A 8 4.38 -11.48 -11.19
CA ARG A 8 4.58 -12.67 -10.35
C ARG A 8 3.41 -12.88 -9.38
N THR A 9 3.20 -14.14 -9.03
CA THR A 9 2.43 -14.56 -7.85
C THR A 9 3.42 -14.97 -6.77
N HIS A 10 3.21 -14.47 -5.56
CA HIS A 10 4.10 -14.67 -4.42
C HIS A 10 3.57 -15.75 -3.47
N ALA A 11 4.45 -16.30 -2.64
CA ALA A 11 4.09 -17.28 -1.61
C ALA A 11 3.16 -16.67 -0.55
N THR A 12 2.45 -17.50 0.19
CA THR A 12 1.43 -17.10 1.17
C THR A 12 1.69 -17.66 2.56
N ASP A 13 2.89 -18.18 2.83
CA ASP A 13 3.21 -18.88 4.08
C ASP A 13 3.46 -17.90 5.22
N ARG A 14 4.04 -16.73 4.91
CA ARG A 14 4.48 -15.70 5.86
C ARG A 14 3.81 -14.37 5.56
N ILE A 15 2.48 -14.37 5.69
CA ILE A 15 1.58 -13.22 5.48
C ILE A 15 0.85 -12.83 6.77
N PHE A 16 0.08 -11.73 6.73
CA PHE A 16 -0.66 -11.24 7.91
C PHE A 16 -1.79 -12.17 8.34
N ASP A 17 -2.59 -12.61 7.37
CA ASP A 17 -3.82 -13.40 7.51
C ASP A 17 -4.24 -13.91 6.11
N ASP A 18 -5.08 -14.94 6.04
CA ASP A 18 -5.59 -15.48 4.76
C ASP A 18 -6.30 -14.41 3.91
N LYS A 19 -6.90 -13.41 4.54
CA LYS A 19 -7.47 -12.26 3.84
C LYS A 19 -6.45 -11.50 2.99
N TRP A 20 -5.15 -11.57 3.28
CA TRP A 20 -4.10 -10.92 2.50
C TRP A 20 -3.73 -11.67 1.22
N ILE A 21 -4.14 -12.94 1.05
CA ILE A 21 -3.77 -13.78 -0.10
C ILE A 21 -3.99 -13.08 -1.47
N PRO A 22 -5.11 -12.38 -1.72
CA PRO A 22 -5.32 -11.70 -3.01
C PRO A 22 -4.27 -10.63 -3.32
N MET A 23 -3.59 -10.07 -2.31
CA MET A 23 -2.55 -9.06 -2.47
C MET A 23 -1.20 -9.64 -2.94
N GLN A 24 -1.04 -10.97 -2.87
CA GLN A 24 0.17 -11.68 -3.32
C GLN A 24 0.22 -11.90 -4.84
N GLY A 25 -0.79 -11.45 -5.59
CA GLY A 25 -0.86 -11.57 -7.05
C GLY A 25 -0.10 -10.48 -7.82
N PRO A 26 -0.26 -10.44 -9.16
CA PRO A 26 0.34 -9.43 -10.02
C PRO A 26 -0.01 -7.99 -9.60
N ALA A 27 0.94 -7.07 -9.77
CA ALA A 27 0.78 -5.68 -9.34
C ALA A 27 1.48 -4.69 -10.27
N LEU A 28 0.97 -3.46 -10.27
CA LEU A 28 1.74 -2.30 -10.73
C LEU A 28 2.53 -1.76 -9.53
N CYS A 29 3.86 -1.77 -9.64
CA CYS A 29 4.77 -1.19 -8.67
C CYS A 29 5.30 0.16 -9.17
N VAL A 30 5.37 1.14 -8.28
CA VAL A 30 5.90 2.48 -8.62
C VAL A 30 6.99 2.85 -7.63
N TYR A 31 8.22 2.95 -8.13
CA TYR A 31 9.38 3.34 -7.34
C TYR A 31 9.68 4.82 -7.48
N ASN A 32 9.90 5.47 -6.33
CA ASN A 32 10.38 6.84 -6.23
C ASN A 32 11.60 6.90 -5.30
N ASN A 33 12.66 7.60 -5.71
CA ASN A 33 13.88 7.78 -4.93
C ASN A 33 13.77 8.90 -3.88
N GLN A 34 12.57 9.12 -3.35
CA GLN A 34 12.30 10.05 -2.27
C GLN A 34 11.38 9.36 -1.26
N PRO A 35 11.77 9.27 0.02
CA PRO A 35 10.93 8.72 1.06
C PRO A 35 9.83 9.71 1.44
N PHE A 36 8.70 9.19 1.93
CA PHE A 36 7.68 10.01 2.57
C PHE A 36 8.21 10.63 3.87
N THR A 37 7.91 11.91 4.09
CA THR A 37 8.04 12.57 5.40
C THR A 37 6.84 12.26 6.29
N GLU A 38 6.93 12.56 7.59
CA GLU A 38 5.80 12.41 8.51
C GLU A 38 4.56 13.22 8.08
N ASP A 39 4.77 14.41 7.51
CA ASP A 39 3.69 15.24 7.00
C ASP A 39 3.08 14.65 5.73
N ASP A 40 3.87 14.03 4.87
CA ASP A 40 3.35 13.31 3.70
C ASP A 40 2.52 12.09 4.13
N ILE A 41 2.96 11.34 5.15
CA ILE A 41 2.23 10.18 5.69
C ILE A 41 0.89 10.62 6.28
N ARG A 42 0.89 11.66 7.11
CA ARG A 42 -0.34 12.24 7.65
C ARG A 42 -1.25 12.75 6.54
N GLY A 43 -0.67 13.40 5.53
CA GLY A 43 -1.38 13.89 4.35
C GLY A 43 -2.11 12.76 3.62
N ILE A 44 -1.38 11.72 3.23
CA ILE A 44 -1.92 10.62 2.41
C ILE A 44 -2.92 9.75 3.20
N GLN A 45 -2.74 9.57 4.51
CA GLN A 45 -3.70 8.83 5.35
C GLN A 45 -5.05 9.55 5.48
N ASN A 46 -5.05 10.88 5.55
CA ASN A 46 -6.28 11.66 5.64
C ASN A 46 -7.07 11.70 4.31
N LEU A 47 -6.44 11.37 3.17
CA LEU A 47 -7.14 11.31 1.88
C LEU A 47 -8.21 10.23 1.83
N GLY A 48 -7.97 9.09 2.49
CA GLY A 48 -8.95 8.00 2.57
C GLY A 48 -10.21 8.36 3.35
N ARG A 49 -10.22 9.49 4.09
CA ARG A 49 -11.36 9.95 4.89
C ARG A 49 -12.26 10.97 4.20
N GLY A 50 -11.95 11.37 2.97
CA GLY A 50 -12.83 12.25 2.18
C GLY A 50 -13.03 13.66 2.75
N THR A 51 -12.25 14.09 3.74
CA THR A 51 -12.37 15.43 4.33
C THR A 51 -11.65 16.46 3.47
N LYS A 52 -12.40 17.05 2.52
CA LYS A 52 -12.00 18.20 1.71
C LYS A 52 -11.75 19.50 2.51
N GLU A 53 -11.89 19.49 3.83
CA GLU A 53 -12.10 20.73 4.61
C GLU A 53 -10.86 21.27 5.35
N ALA A 54 -9.71 20.58 5.38
CA ALA A 54 -8.62 20.99 6.27
C ALA A 54 -7.44 21.75 5.63
N ASN A 55 -7.31 21.83 4.29
CA ASN A 55 -6.19 22.58 3.68
C ASN A 55 -6.46 23.01 2.21
N PRO A 56 -7.09 24.18 1.99
CA PRO A 56 -7.33 24.73 0.65
C PRO A 56 -6.05 24.96 -0.17
N GLY A 57 -4.91 25.17 0.48
CA GLY A 57 -3.62 25.50 -0.15
C GLY A 57 -2.75 24.32 -0.62
N LYS A 58 -3.17 23.06 -0.38
CA LYS A 58 -2.46 21.85 -0.87
C LYS A 58 -3.26 21.05 -1.90
N THR A 59 -4.22 21.71 -2.54
CA THR A 59 -4.93 21.19 -3.70
C THR A 59 -3.92 20.99 -4.85
N GLY A 60 -3.44 19.75 -5.02
CA GLY A 60 -2.52 19.39 -6.10
C GLY A 60 -1.38 18.45 -5.72
N GLN A 61 -0.98 18.37 -4.45
CA GLN A 61 0.19 17.55 -4.09
C GLN A 61 -0.14 16.06 -3.92
N TYR A 62 -1.32 15.73 -3.37
CA TYR A 62 -1.71 14.33 -3.13
C TYR A 62 -3.21 14.00 -3.35
N GLY A 63 -4.11 15.00 -3.46
CA GLY A 63 -5.51 14.83 -3.06
C GLY A 63 -6.60 14.47 -4.10
N ILE A 64 -6.26 14.29 -5.37
CA ILE A 64 -7.23 13.80 -6.39
C ILE A 64 -6.58 12.71 -7.24
N GLY A 65 -5.29 12.88 -7.57
CA GLY A 65 -4.52 11.92 -8.35
C GLY A 65 -4.37 10.55 -7.68
N PHE A 66 -4.19 10.48 -6.36
CA PHE A 66 -4.01 9.19 -5.70
C PHE A 66 -5.27 8.31 -5.79
N ASN A 67 -6.47 8.88 -5.69
CA ASN A 67 -7.71 8.10 -5.80
C ASN A 67 -7.86 7.41 -7.16
N SER A 68 -7.17 7.89 -8.21
CA SER A 68 -7.20 7.24 -9.52
C SER A 68 -6.61 5.81 -9.50
N VAL A 69 -5.78 5.45 -8.52
CA VAL A 69 -5.25 4.09 -8.37
C VAL A 69 -6.36 3.09 -8.06
N TYR A 70 -7.47 3.54 -7.47
CA TYR A 70 -8.61 2.67 -7.19
C TYR A 70 -9.33 2.17 -8.45
N HIS A 71 -9.02 2.71 -9.64
CA HIS A 71 -9.46 2.08 -10.88
C HIS A 71 -8.80 0.71 -11.13
N ILE A 72 -7.61 0.47 -10.58
CA ILE A 72 -6.82 -0.74 -10.82
C ILE A 72 -6.65 -1.64 -9.60
N THR A 73 -6.83 -1.12 -8.38
CA THR A 73 -6.61 -1.86 -7.13
C THR A 73 -7.64 -1.49 -6.07
N ASP A 74 -7.97 -2.44 -5.20
CA ASP A 74 -8.85 -2.19 -4.04
C ASP A 74 -8.06 -1.88 -2.76
N CYS A 75 -6.78 -2.27 -2.72
CA CYS A 75 -5.96 -2.13 -1.52
C CYS A 75 -4.53 -1.69 -1.88
N PRO A 76 -4.34 -0.40 -2.21
CA PRO A 76 -3.01 0.13 -2.48
C PRO A 76 -2.17 0.09 -1.20
N SER A 77 -0.86 -0.09 -1.37
CA SER A 77 0.09 -0.02 -0.25
C SER A 77 1.42 0.57 -0.68
N PHE A 78 2.24 0.98 0.27
CA PHE A 78 3.62 1.35 0.01
C PHE A 78 4.54 1.01 1.17
N ILE A 79 5.81 0.80 0.85
CA ILE A 79 6.91 0.85 1.82
C ILE A 79 7.74 2.11 1.58
N SER A 80 8.04 2.85 2.65
CA SER A 80 8.87 4.05 2.62
C SER A 80 10.05 3.92 3.58
N ASN A 81 11.21 4.39 3.13
CA ASN A 81 12.47 4.40 3.86
C ASN A 81 12.87 3.04 4.48
N ASN A 82 12.45 1.93 3.86
CA ASN A 82 12.63 0.57 4.37
C ASN A 82 12.15 0.36 5.82
N GLY A 83 11.25 1.17 6.35
CA GLY A 83 10.87 1.11 7.77
C GLY A 83 9.42 1.44 8.06
N ILE A 84 8.67 1.90 7.06
CA ILE A 84 7.26 2.26 7.20
C ILE A 84 6.48 1.55 6.10
N LEU A 85 5.57 0.66 6.48
CA LEU A 85 4.62 0.03 5.58
C LEU A 85 3.24 0.63 5.84
N CYS A 86 2.62 1.21 4.81
CA CYS A 86 1.26 1.75 4.88
C CYS A 86 0.36 1.01 3.90
N ILE A 87 -0.81 0.60 4.39
CA ILE A 87 -1.81 -0.16 3.65
C ILE A 87 -3.11 0.65 3.72
N PHE A 88 -3.70 0.90 2.55
CA PHE A 88 -5.01 1.54 2.43
C PHE A 88 -6.01 0.46 2.07
N ASP A 89 -7.06 0.33 2.88
CA ASP A 89 -8.05 -0.72 2.72
C ASP A 89 -9.43 -0.13 3.01
N PRO A 90 -10.02 0.63 2.06
CA PRO A 90 -11.27 1.36 2.26
C PRO A 90 -12.43 0.45 2.68
N HIS A 91 -12.45 -0.81 2.23
CA HIS A 91 -13.47 -1.79 2.59
C HIS A 91 -13.12 -2.60 3.86
N ALA A 92 -11.95 -2.38 4.47
CA ALA A 92 -11.46 -3.11 5.63
C ALA A 92 -11.50 -4.65 5.46
N GLN A 93 -11.17 -5.12 4.26
CA GLN A 93 -11.23 -6.55 3.90
C GLN A 93 -9.89 -7.28 4.03
N TYR A 94 -8.77 -6.60 3.79
CA TYR A 94 -7.45 -7.20 3.56
C TYR A 94 -6.45 -6.88 4.68
N ALA A 95 -6.42 -5.64 5.14
CA ALA A 95 -5.42 -5.17 6.08
C ALA A 95 -5.70 -5.70 7.49
N PRO A 96 -4.67 -6.19 8.23
CA PRO A 96 -4.87 -6.78 9.55
C PRO A 96 -5.49 -5.78 10.53
N GLY A 97 -6.62 -6.17 11.11
CA GLY A 97 -7.40 -5.40 12.08
C GLY A 97 -7.98 -4.08 11.55
N ALA A 98 -8.04 -3.89 10.23
CA ALA A 98 -8.73 -2.75 9.64
C ALA A 98 -10.23 -2.82 9.98
N THR A 99 -10.85 -1.65 10.09
CA THR A 99 -12.29 -1.49 10.35
C THR A 99 -12.84 -0.36 9.50
N SER A 100 -14.17 -0.23 9.41
CA SER A 100 -14.81 0.89 8.70
C SER A 100 -14.42 2.27 9.26
N VAL A 101 -14.03 2.37 10.54
CA VAL A 101 -13.60 3.62 11.19
C VAL A 101 -12.11 3.91 10.95
N SER A 102 -11.32 2.85 10.78
CA SER A 102 -9.88 2.91 10.50
C SER A 102 -9.55 1.99 9.32
N PRO A 103 -9.94 2.39 8.09
CA PRO A 103 -9.76 1.56 6.90
C PRO A 103 -8.30 1.57 6.43
N GLY A 104 -7.55 0.54 6.85
CA GLY A 104 -6.13 0.39 6.54
C GLY A 104 -5.28 0.13 7.78
N ARG A 105 -3.96 0.14 7.58
CA ARG A 105 -2.98 -0.09 8.64
C ARG A 105 -1.66 0.57 8.31
N MET A 106 -0.94 1.02 9.34
CA MET A 106 0.44 1.45 9.23
C MET A 106 1.30 0.66 10.22
N PHE A 107 2.42 0.16 9.73
CA PHE A 107 3.48 -0.46 10.53
C PHE A 107 4.71 0.43 10.45
N ARG A 108 5.38 0.61 11.59
CA ARG A 108 6.62 1.37 11.74
C ARG A 108 7.67 0.48 12.37
N ASP A 109 8.93 0.88 12.22
CA ASP A 109 10.07 0.21 12.83
C ASP A 109 10.06 -1.30 12.54
N LEU A 110 9.98 -1.64 11.23
CA LEU A 110 9.93 -3.03 10.75
C LEU A 110 11.23 -3.77 11.13
N ASP A 111 11.25 -4.29 12.34
CA ASP A 111 12.37 -4.98 12.96
C ASP A 111 12.62 -6.38 12.36
N SER A 112 13.61 -7.09 12.90
CA SER A 112 13.97 -8.43 12.43
C SER A 112 12.82 -9.42 12.54
N ASP A 113 12.02 -9.31 13.60
CA ASP A 113 10.96 -10.26 13.92
C ASP A 113 9.80 -10.06 12.96
N PHE A 114 9.38 -8.81 12.75
CA PHE A 114 8.38 -8.46 11.74
C PHE A 114 8.82 -8.92 10.35
N ARG A 115 10.09 -8.68 9.98
CA ARG A 115 10.63 -9.09 8.67
C ARG A 115 10.65 -10.60 8.49
N SER A 116 10.98 -11.35 9.54
CA SER A 116 10.98 -12.81 9.51
C SER A 116 9.55 -13.36 9.42
N GLN A 117 8.63 -12.80 10.21
CA GLN A 117 7.24 -13.23 10.29
C GLN A 117 6.45 -12.93 9.02
N PHE A 118 6.69 -11.77 8.39
CA PHE A 118 5.93 -11.28 7.23
C PHE A 118 6.80 -11.13 5.97
N SER A 119 7.79 -12.02 5.80
CA SER A 119 8.75 -11.96 4.70
C SER A 119 8.08 -12.03 3.32
N ASP A 120 7.01 -12.82 3.18
CA ASP A 120 6.28 -12.92 1.90
C ASP A 120 5.54 -11.62 1.57
N VAL A 121 5.13 -10.83 2.57
CA VAL A 121 4.57 -9.49 2.35
C VAL A 121 5.67 -8.51 1.93
N LEU A 122 6.85 -8.57 2.54
CA LEU A 122 7.93 -7.64 2.23
C LEU A 122 8.57 -7.91 0.86
N ASN A 123 8.59 -9.17 0.42
CA ASN A 123 9.07 -9.57 -0.91
C ASN A 123 8.29 -8.93 -2.06
N LEU A 124 7.05 -8.49 -1.80
CA LEU A 124 6.21 -7.78 -2.75
C LEU A 124 6.79 -6.45 -3.25
N TYR A 125 7.68 -5.82 -2.48
CA TYR A 125 8.17 -4.47 -2.73
C TYR A 125 9.51 -4.44 -3.50
N LEU A 126 9.85 -5.54 -4.18
CA LEU A 126 10.99 -5.64 -5.09
C LEU A 126 12.34 -5.26 -4.46
N GLY A 127 12.53 -5.48 -3.16
CA GLY A 127 13.76 -5.13 -2.44
C GLY A 127 15.02 -5.82 -2.98
N ALA A 128 14.87 -6.92 -3.71
CA ALA A 128 15.98 -7.58 -4.42
C ALA A 128 16.46 -6.80 -5.66
N HIS A 129 15.65 -5.88 -6.20
CA HIS A 129 15.93 -5.11 -7.40
C HIS A 129 16.12 -3.61 -7.13
N PHE A 130 15.49 -3.10 -6.07
CA PHE A 130 15.52 -1.69 -5.71
C PHE A 130 15.96 -1.50 -4.26
N LYS A 131 16.79 -0.48 -4.05
CA LYS A 131 17.16 -0.03 -2.71
C LYS A 131 15.96 0.63 -2.03
N LEU A 132 15.50 0.08 -0.91
CA LEU A 132 14.32 0.60 -0.21
C LEU A 132 14.66 1.73 0.79
N GLU A 133 15.91 1.89 1.21
CA GLU A 133 16.29 3.03 2.06
C GLU A 133 16.26 4.35 1.27
N ARG A 134 15.77 5.42 1.92
CA ARG A 134 15.62 6.75 1.30
C ARG A 134 14.82 6.71 -0.01
N SER A 135 13.82 5.84 -0.07
CA SER A 135 12.94 5.69 -1.23
C SER A 135 11.52 5.35 -0.81
N THR A 136 10.61 5.31 -1.77
CA THR A 136 9.25 4.80 -1.61
C THR A 136 8.95 3.81 -2.74
N MET A 137 8.42 2.64 -2.41
CA MET A 137 7.86 1.69 -3.36
C MET A 137 6.37 1.55 -3.10
N PHE A 138 5.56 2.03 -4.03
CA PHE A 138 4.14 1.72 -4.08
C PHE A 138 3.90 0.37 -4.72
N ARG A 139 2.86 -0.31 -4.26
CA ARG A 139 2.33 -1.53 -4.87
C ARG A 139 0.82 -1.40 -5.01
N PHE A 140 0.35 -1.65 -6.22
CA PHE A 140 -1.06 -1.67 -6.60
C PHE A 140 -1.40 -3.05 -7.15
N PRO A 141 -1.79 -4.01 -6.29
CA PRO A 141 -2.24 -5.33 -6.75
C PRO A 141 -3.40 -5.18 -7.72
N ILE A 142 -3.31 -5.81 -8.88
CA ILE A 142 -4.32 -5.67 -9.93
C ILE A 142 -5.59 -6.39 -9.49
N ARG A 143 -6.72 -5.68 -9.53
CA ARG A 143 -8.02 -6.23 -9.19
C ARG A 143 -8.32 -7.48 -10.04
N SER A 144 -8.48 -8.61 -9.35
CA SER A 144 -8.92 -9.85 -10.00
C SER A 144 -10.42 -9.82 -10.28
N LYS A 145 -10.90 -10.75 -11.11
CA LYS A 145 -12.34 -10.91 -11.36
C LYS A 145 -13.13 -11.22 -10.10
N ASP A 146 -12.53 -11.91 -9.13
CA ASP A 146 -13.21 -12.25 -7.88
C ASP A 146 -13.25 -11.06 -6.93
N MET A 147 -12.17 -10.27 -6.84
CA MET A 147 -12.17 -9.00 -6.09
C MET A 147 -13.22 -8.03 -6.63
N ALA A 148 -13.37 -7.95 -7.96
CA ALA A 148 -14.36 -7.07 -8.59
C ALA A 148 -15.82 -7.40 -8.25
N LYS A 149 -16.13 -8.63 -7.83
CA LYS A 149 -17.50 -9.01 -7.43
C LYS A 149 -17.90 -8.44 -6.06
N THR A 150 -16.92 -8.17 -5.20
CA THR A 150 -17.12 -7.73 -3.81
C THR A 150 -16.61 -6.32 -3.54
N SER A 151 -16.02 -5.67 -4.55
CA SER A 151 -15.57 -4.28 -4.49
C SER A 151 -16.77 -3.33 -4.57
N GLU A 152 -16.82 -2.34 -3.68
CA GLU A 152 -17.78 -1.23 -3.71
C GLU A 152 -17.12 0.11 -4.13
N ILE A 153 -15.87 0.04 -4.60
CA ILE A 153 -15.14 1.14 -5.26
C ILE A 153 -15.73 1.42 -6.64
#